data_AF-A0A6M8UZA9-F1
#
_entry.id   AF-A0A6M8UZA9-F1
#
_cell.length_a   1.000
_cell.length_b   1.000
_cell.length_c   1.000
_cell.angle_alpha   90.00
_cell.angle_beta   90.00
_cell.angle_gamma   90.00
#
_symmetry.space_group_name_H-M   'P 1'
#
loop_
_entity.id
_entity.type
_entity.pdbx_description
1 polymer ?
#
loop_
_entity_poly.entity_id
_entity_poly.type
_entity_poly.pdbx_seq_one_letter_code
_entity_poly.pdbx_strand_id
1 'polypeptide(L)'
;METLTKKELSNPIADLISDEIYELLLSRGLINERAVRDYIIRKKFKQLRSQKLRTGDAIDSLRAEYPYLQFDTIRKIVHNPPKNFAN
;
A
#
# COMPACT_ATOMS: atom_id res chain seq x y z
N MET A 1 23.74 -0.63 25.40
CA MET A 1 22.44 -1.34 25.30
C MET A 1 21.66 -0.68 24.18
N GLU A 2 21.63 -1.27 23.00
CA GLU A 2 20.80 -0.79 21.89
C GLU A 2 19.35 -1.18 22.16
N THR A 3 18.51 -0.18 22.40
CA THR A 3 17.06 -0.36 22.39
C THR A 3 16.63 -0.58 20.95
N LEU A 4 16.50 -1.85 20.54
CA LEU A 4 15.75 -2.24 19.35
C LEU A 4 14.34 -1.68 19.51
N THR A 5 14.10 -0.55 18.84
CA THR A 5 12.78 0.04 18.69
C THR A 5 11.85 -1.05 18.18
N LYS A 6 10.91 -1.47 19.02
CA LYS A 6 9.79 -2.33 18.65
C LYS A 6 8.97 -1.52 17.64
N LYS A 7 9.38 -1.57 16.36
CA LYS A 7 8.59 -1.08 15.25
C LYS A 7 7.35 -1.95 15.34
N GLU A 8 6.24 -1.39 15.83
CA GLU A 8 4.97 -2.09 15.78
C GLU A 8 4.76 -2.45 14.31
N LEU A 9 4.96 -3.73 14.00
CA LEU A 9 4.75 -4.30 12.69
C LEU A 9 3.22 -4.32 12.51
N SER A 10 2.65 -3.14 12.28
CA SER A 10 1.25 -3.02 11.95
C SER A 10 1.07 -3.65 10.59
N ASN A 11 0.37 -4.79 10.57
CA ASN A 11 0.01 -5.51 9.37
C ASN A 11 -0.70 -4.55 8.40
N PRO A 12 -0.07 -4.20 7.27
CA PRO A 12 -0.61 -3.21 6.33
C PRO A 12 -1.87 -3.70 5.60
N ILE A 13 -2.19 -4.99 5.72
CA ILE A 13 -3.34 -5.67 5.12
C ILE A 13 -4.16 -6.42 6.18
N ALA A 14 -4.25 -5.85 7.39
CA ALA A 14 -5.04 -6.39 8.50
C ALA A 14 -6.53 -6.58 8.19
N ASP A 15 -7.05 -5.91 7.16
CA ASP A 15 -8.40 -6.11 6.65
C ASP A 15 -8.55 -7.35 5.76
N LEU A 16 -7.45 -8.00 5.38
CA LEU A 16 -7.43 -9.21 4.56
C LEU A 16 -7.01 -10.45 5.35
N ILE A 17 -6.02 -10.31 6.24
CA ILE A 17 -5.45 -11.42 7.02
C ILE A 17 -5.05 -10.93 8.42
N SER A 18 -5.00 -11.84 9.40
CA SER A 18 -4.51 -11.52 10.75
C SER A 18 -3.01 -11.25 10.76
N ASP A 19 -2.56 -10.56 11.81
CA ASP A 19 -1.15 -10.18 12.00
C ASP A 19 -0.23 -11.40 12.05
N GLU A 20 -0.66 -12.47 12.73
CA GLU A 20 0.06 -13.74 12.79
C GLU A 20 0.28 -14.35 11.39
N ILE A 21 -0.74 -14.33 10.53
CA ILE A 21 -0.64 -14.85 9.16
C ILE A 21 0.24 -13.94 8.31
N TYR A 22 0.14 -12.62 8.46
CA TYR A 22 1.00 -11.68 7.75
C TYR A 22 2.48 -11.91 8.10
N GLU A 23 2.80 -12.01 9.39
CA GLU A 23 4.16 -12.28 9.87
C GLU A 23 4.68 -13.63 9.37
N LEU A 24 3.86 -14.68 9.42
CA LEU A 24 4.21 -16.00 8.91
C LEU A 24 4.55 -15.93 7.41
N LEU A 25 3.68 -15.35 6.58
CA LEU A 25 3.90 -15.25 5.14
C LEU A 25 5.13 -14.37 4.82
N LEU A 26 5.31 -13.27 5.55
CA LEU A 26 6.47 -12.38 5.38
C LEU A 26 7.77 -13.10 5.72
N SER A 27 7.83 -13.85 6.83
CA SER A 27 9.01 -14.61 7.25
C SER A 27 9.44 -15.68 6.24
N ARG A 28 8.51 -16.15 5.40
CA ARG A 28 8.75 -17.15 4.35
C ARG A 28 8.99 -16.55 2.97
N GLY A 29 9.04 -15.22 2.86
CA GLY A 29 9.21 -14.54 1.57
C GLY A 29 8.00 -14.69 0.64
N LEU A 30 6.82 -14.99 1.18
CA LEU A 30 5.58 -15.19 0.42
C LEU A 30 4.78 -13.87 0.25
N ILE A 31 5.24 -12.78 0.87
CA ILE A 31 4.67 -11.45 0.72
C ILE A 31 5.51 -10.62 -0.25
N ASN A 32 4.85 -10.10 -1.29
CA ASN A 32 5.47 -9.12 -2.18
C ASN A 32 5.22 -7.70 -1.65
N GLU A 33 6.26 -7.07 -1.08
CA GLU A 33 6.19 -5.73 -0.49
C GLU A 33 5.69 -4.67 -1.49
N ARG A 34 6.08 -4.77 -2.77
CA ARG A 34 5.63 -3.85 -3.82
C ARG A 34 4.13 -3.99 -4.05
N ALA A 35 3.61 -5.22 -4.11
CA ALA A 35 2.19 -5.47 -4.28
C ALA A 35 1.37 -4.96 -3.08
N VAL A 36 1.89 -5.16 -1.86
CA VAL A 36 1.31 -4.64 -0.62
C VAL A 36 1.26 -3.11 -0.65
N ARG A 37 2.38 -2.44 -0.95
CA ARG A 37 2.43 -0.97 -1.09
C ARG A 37 1.41 -0.48 -2.11
N ASP A 38 1.38 -1.08 -3.30
CA ASP A 38 0.48 -0.67 -4.37
C ASP A 38 -0.99 -0.86 -3.95
N TYR A 39 -1.30 -1.87 -3.14
CA TYR A 39 -2.62 -2.06 -2.53
C TYR A 39 -2.98 -0.93 -1.56
N ILE A 40 -2.06 -0.56 -0.65
CA ILE A 40 -2.27 0.54 0.31
C ILE A 40 -2.51 1.85 -0.44
N ILE A 41 -1.69 2.15 -1.46
CA ILE A 41 -1.83 3.35 -2.29
C ILE A 41 -3.23 3.38 -2.95
N ARG A 42 -3.70 2.26 -3.50
CA ARG A 42 -5.05 2.16 -4.08
C ARG A 42 -6.15 2.38 -3.04
N LYS A 43 -6.02 1.79 -1.86
CA LYS A 43 -6.99 1.93 -0.75
C LYS A 43 -7.09 3.39 -0.33
N LYS A 44 -5.96 4.07 -0.12
CA LYS A 44 -5.91 5.47 0.26
C LYS A 44 -6.41 6.40 -0.85
N PHE A 45 -6.05 6.13 -2.11
CA PHE A 45 -6.59 6.87 -3.25
C PHE A 45 -8.13 6.81 -3.29
N LYS A 46 -8.72 5.62 -3.09
CA LYS A 46 -10.19 5.47 -3.02
C LYS A 46 -10.79 6.30 -1.87
N GLN A 47 -10.14 6.33 -0.71
CA GLN A 47 -10.59 7.17 0.42
C GLN A 47 -10.56 8.66 0.05
N LEU A 48 -9.44 9.15 -0.50
CA LEU A 48 -9.32 10.55 -0.96
C LEU A 48 -10.40 10.92 -2.01
N ARG A 49 -10.69 9.99 -2.94
CA ARG A 49 -11.74 10.20 -3.95
C ARG A 49 -13.14 10.22 -3.33
N SER A 50 -13.38 9.44 -2.26
CA SER A 50 -14.66 9.50 -1.52
C SER A 50 -14.87 10.83 -0.80
N GLN A 51 -13.78 11.51 -0.43
CA GLN A 51 -13.78 12.87 0.13
C GLN A 51 -13.89 13.97 -0.95
N LYS A 52 -14.20 13.60 -2.20
CA LYS A 52 -14.34 14.50 -3.37
C LYS A 52 -13.06 15.25 -3.76
N LEU A 53 -11.89 14.82 -3.30
CA LEU A 53 -10.61 15.38 -3.71
C LEU A 53 -10.37 15.09 -5.20
N ARG A 54 -9.90 16.08 -5.98
CA ARG A 54 -9.64 15.88 -7.42
C ARG A 54 -8.53 14.84 -7.63
N THR A 55 -8.55 14.19 -8.80
CA THR A 55 -7.60 13.11 -9.11
C THR A 55 -6.14 13.56 -9.00
N GLY A 56 -5.79 14.72 -9.56
CA GLY A 56 -4.44 15.28 -9.46
C GLY A 56 -4.02 15.51 -8.01
N ASP A 57 -4.84 16.24 -7.26
CA ASP A 57 -4.59 16.55 -5.85
C ASP A 57 -4.48 15.29 -4.97
N ALA A 58 -5.27 14.25 -5.26
CA ALA A 58 -5.19 12.97 -4.58
C ALA A 58 -3.88 12.23 -4.88
N ILE A 59 -3.39 12.29 -6.12
CA ILE A 59 -2.10 11.72 -6.51
C ILE A 59 -0.95 12.52 -5.87
N ASP A 60 -1.04 13.85 -5.81
CA ASP A 60 -0.05 14.69 -5.14
C ASP A 60 0.01 14.43 -3.63
N SER A 61 -1.15 14.23 -3.00
CA SER A 61 -1.23 13.84 -1.57
C SER A 61 -0.53 12.51 -1.32
N LEU A 62 -0.76 11.51 -2.17
CA LEU A 62 -0.05 10.23 -2.09
C LEU A 62 1.44 10.39 -2.35
N ARG A 63 1.84 11.28 -3.27
CA ARG A 63 3.27 11.54 -3.54
C ARG A 63 3.98 12.15 -2.33
N ALA A 64 3.31 12.97 -1.53
CA ALA A 64 3.88 13.48 -0.29
C ALA A 64 4.23 12.36 0.71
N GLU A 65 3.46 11.26 0.73
CA GLU A 65 3.70 10.09 1.58
C GLU A 65 4.69 9.09 0.98
N TYR A 66 4.78 9.07 -0.36
CA TYR A 66 5.71 8.23 -1.10
C TYR A 66 6.61 9.10 -2.01
N PRO A 67 7.52 9.94 -1.46
CA PRO A 67 8.30 10.91 -2.25
C PRO A 67 9.21 10.27 -3.30
N TYR A 68 9.57 9.00 -3.10
CA TYR A 68 10.36 8.20 -4.03
C TYR A 68 9.57 7.71 -5.25
N LEU A 69 8.24 7.87 -5.27
CA LEU A 69 7.40 7.54 -6.42
C LEU A 69 7.10 8.80 -7.23
N GLN A 70 7.31 8.72 -8.54
CA GLN A 70 6.90 9.77 -9.46
C GLN A 70 5.36 9.82 -9.57
N PHE A 71 4.82 11.00 -9.89
CA PHE A 71 3.38 11.21 -10.12
C PHE A 71 2.80 10.18 -11.09
N ASP A 72 3.49 9.94 -12.21
CA ASP A 72 3.11 8.97 -13.24
C ASP A 72 3.09 7.52 -12.74
N THR A 73 3.98 7.20 -11.82
CA THR A 73 4.03 5.88 -11.18
C THR A 73 2.83 5.68 -10.29
N ILE A 74 2.49 6.66 -9.45
CA ILE A 74 1.30 6.60 -8.59
C ILE A 74 0.04 6.53 -9.45
N ARG A 75 -0.05 7.35 -10.51
CA ARG A 75 -1.14 7.32 -11.50
C ARG A 75 -1.34 5.92 -12.10
N LYS A 76 -0.25 5.25 -12.51
CA LYS A 76 -0.31 3.86 -13.02
C LYS A 76 -0.80 2.89 -11.94
N ILE A 77 -0.32 3.01 -10.70
CA ILE A 77 -0.74 2.15 -9.57
C ILE A 77 -2.24 2.25 -9.30
N VAL A 78 -2.79 3.47 -9.31
CA VAL A 78 -4.20 3.71 -8.94
C VAL A 78 -5.18 3.38 -10.07
N HIS A 79 -4.77 3.52 -11.33
CA HIS A 79 -5.64 3.25 -12.49
C HIS A 79 -5.48 1.86 -13.08
N ASN A 80 -4.34 1.19 -12.89
CA ASN A 80 -4.08 -0.15 -13.42
C ASN A 80 -3.94 -1.15 -12.27
N PRO A 81 -5.04 -1.58 -11.63
CA PRO A 81 -4.98 -2.66 -10.65
C PRO A 81 -4.42 -3.94 -11.29
N PRO A 82 -3.83 -4.85 -10.49
CA PRO A 82 -3.38 -6.14 -11.00
C PRO A 82 -4.51 -6.81 -11.76
N LYS A 83 -4.20 -7.33 -12.96
CA LYS A 83 -5.19 -8.05 -13.77
C LYS A 83 -5.72 -9.21 -12.93
N ASN A 84 -7.05 -9.34 -12.87
CA ASN A 84 -7.64 -10.56 -12.34
C ASN A 84 -7.13 -11.71 -13.21
N PHE A 85 -6.37 -12.64 -12.61
CA PHE A 85 -6.08 -13.94 -13.21
C PHE A 85 -7.35 -14.80 -13.10
N ALA A 86 -8.47 -14.30 -13.64
CA ALA A 86 -9.65 -15.10 -13.87
C ALA A 86 -9.45 -15.80 -15.21
N ASN A 87 -9.05 -17.07 -15.15
CA ASN A 87 -9.25 -18.03 -16.24
C ASN A 87 -10.68 -18.56 -16.16
#